data_AF-A0A292E1S4-F1
#
_entry.id   AF-A0A292E1S4-F1
#
_cell.length_a   1.000
_cell.length_b   1.000
_cell.length_c   1.000
_cell.angle_alpha   90.00
_cell.angle_beta   90.00
_cell.angle_gamma   90.00
#
_symmetry.space_group_name_H-M   'P 1'
#
loop_
_entity.id
_entity.type
_entity.pdbx_description
1 polymer ?
#
loop_
_entity_poly.entity_id
_entity_poly.type
_entity_poly.pdbx_seq_one_letter_code
_entity_poly.pdbx_strand_id
1 'polypeptide(L)' 'MIRFQRIPDPTPVPQPSRCIRSLQERMADDMRELAFAGRNVSLETLVECGWTVDTIKRLAPEAREIARRKAVTQTARN' A
#
# COMPACT_ATOMS: atom_id res chain seq x y z
N MET A 1 -37.01 17.13 -41.50
CA MET A 1 -37.01 15.94 -40.60
C MET A 1 -35.65 15.88 -39.93
N ILE A 2 -35.56 16.17 -38.63
CA ILE A 2 -34.29 16.19 -37.90
C ILE A 2 -34.02 14.77 -37.38
N ARG A 3 -32.86 14.20 -37.70
CA ARG A 3 -32.44 12.88 -37.25
C ARG A 3 -31.53 13.04 -36.04
N PHE A 4 -31.98 12.59 -34.87
CA PHE A 4 -31.18 12.60 -33.64
C PHE A 4 -30.04 11.57 -33.76
N GLN A 5 -28.78 12.04 -33.74
CA GLN A 5 -27.63 11.17 -33.60
C GLN A 5 -27.43 10.86 -32.11
N ARG A 6 -27.41 9.57 -31.77
CA ARG A 6 -27.15 9.08 -30.42
C ARG A 6 -25.66 9.30 -30.13
N ILE A 7 -25.35 10.10 -29.10
CA ILE A 7 -23.97 10.31 -28.63
C ILE A 7 -23.43 8.93 -28.21
N PRO A 8 -22.29 8.47 -28.73
CA PRO A 8 -21.72 7.19 -28.31
C PRO A 8 -21.36 7.27 -26.83
N ASP A 9 -21.78 6.25 -26.08
CA ASP A 9 -21.48 6.04 -24.67
C ASP A 9 -19.96 6.18 -24.45
N PRO A 10 -19.49 7.01 -23.51
CA PRO A 10 -18.08 7.10 -23.20
C PRO A 10 -17.65 5.78 -22.58
N THR A 11 -16.96 4.95 -23.38
CA THR A 11 -16.29 3.73 -22.93
C THR A 11 -15.58 4.02 -21.61
N PRO A 12 -15.84 3.28 -20.52
CA PRO A 12 -15.17 3.51 -19.26
C PRO A 12 -13.68 3.33 -19.48
N VAL A 13 -12.93 4.44 -19.44
CA VAL A 13 -11.48 4.39 -19.48
C VAL A 13 -11.03 3.55 -18.29
N PRO A 14 -10.27 2.46 -18.49
CA PRO A 14 -9.67 1.75 -17.38
C PRO A 14 -8.77 2.74 -16.66
N GLN A 15 -9.16 3.13 -15.45
CA GLN A 15 -8.35 3.99 -14.61
C GLN A 15 -6.99 3.31 -14.49
N PRO A 16 -5.88 4.02 -14.75
CA PRO A 16 -4.57 3.41 -14.63
C PRO A 16 -4.48 2.85 -13.22
N SER A 17 -4.22 1.54 -13.11
CA SER A 17 -3.83 0.89 -11.86
C SER A 17 -2.58 1.60 -11.41
N ARG A 18 -2.81 2.68 -10.65
CA ARG A 18 -1.78 3.61 -10.21
C ARG A 18 -0.81 2.72 -9.44
N CYS A 19 0.36 2.51 -10.01
CA CYS A 19 1.56 2.01 -9.33
C CYS A 19 2.02 3.02 -8.24
N ILE A 20 1.07 3.71 -7.60
CA ILE A 20 1.23 4.31 -6.29
C ILE A 20 1.20 3.10 -5.38
N ARG A 21 2.38 2.64 -4.94
CA ARG A 21 2.47 1.69 -3.83
C ARG A 21 1.44 2.13 -2.79
N SER A 22 0.46 1.27 -2.50
CA SER A 22 -0.62 1.63 -1.58
C SER A 22 0.00 2.09 -0.26
N LEU A 23 -0.70 2.95 0.47
CA LEU A 23 -0.18 3.46 1.75
C LEU A 23 0.21 2.30 2.70
N GLN A 24 -0.47 1.15 2.60
CA GLN A 24 -0.09 -0.10 3.28
C GLN A 24 1.26 -0.67 2.83
N GLU A 25 1.57 -0.64 1.53
CA GLU A 25 2.85 -1.11 1.00
C GLU A 25 4.01 -0.24 1.42
N ARG A 26 3.82 1.09 1.47
CA ARG A 26 4.84 2.01 1.98
C ARG A 26 5.09 1.75 3.47
N MET A 27 4.02 1.58 4.25
CA MET A 27 4.17 1.25 5.67
C MET A 27 4.81 -0.13 5.87
N ALA A 28 4.50 -1.12 5.02
CA ALA A 28 5.12 -2.43 5.08
C ALA A 28 6.64 -2.39 4.77
N ASP A 29 7.07 -1.49 3.88
CA ASP A 29 8.50 -1.24 3.60
C ASP A 29 9.19 -0.66 4.84
N ASP A 30 8.58 0.35 5.45
CA ASP A 30 9.04 1.01 6.67
C ASP A 30 9.17 0.02 7.85
N MET A 31 8.13 -0.79 8.08
CA MET A 31 8.14 -1.88 9.06
C MET A 31 9.27 -2.88 8.80
N ARG A 32 9.57 -3.15 7.53
CA ARG A 32 10.64 -4.07 7.14
C ARG A 32 12.02 -3.45 7.36
N GLU A 33 12.21 -2.17 7.03
CA GLU A 33 13.45 -1.44 7.29
C GLU A 33 13.74 -1.40 8.79
N LEU A 34 12.73 -1.12 9.63
CA LEU A 34 12.84 -1.19 11.09
C LEU A 34 13.26 -2.58 11.58
N ALA A 35 12.60 -3.63 11.07
CA ALA A 35 12.93 -5.00 11.43
C ALA A 35 14.37 -5.38 11.01
N PHE A 36 14.84 -4.90 9.86
CA PHE A 36 16.20 -5.13 9.38
C PHE A 36 17.25 -4.34 10.19
N ALA A 37 16.90 -3.14 10.65
CA ALA A 37 17.71 -2.33 11.55
C ALA A 37 17.75 -2.89 13.00
N GLY A 38 17.12 -4.03 13.26
CA GLY A 38 17.02 -4.63 14.60
C GLY A 38 16.12 -3.86 15.56
N ARG A 39 15.33 -2.91 15.05
CA ARG A 39 14.33 -2.17 15.84
C ARG A 39 13.01 -2.92 15.84
N ASN A 40 12.31 -2.87 16.98
CA ASN A 40 10.98 -3.45 17.07
C ASN A 40 9.95 -2.58 16.30
N VAL A 41 9.08 -3.24 15.54
CA VAL A 41 7.99 -2.59 14.80
C VAL A 41 6.85 -2.30 15.78
N SER A 42 6.92 -1.12 16.42
CA SER A 42 5.94 -0.64 17.39
C SER A 42 5.30 0.66 16.94
N LEU A 43 4.17 1.02 17.58
CA LEU A 43 3.47 2.29 17.31
C LEU A 43 4.41 3.48 17.47
N GLU A 44 5.24 3.48 18.51
CA GLU A 44 6.20 4.54 18.80
C GLU A 44 7.19 4.74 17.65
N THR A 45 7.83 3.66 17.19
CA THR A 45 8.79 3.70 16.07
C THR A 45 8.15 4.13 14.75
N LEU A 46 6.90 3.75 14.50
CA LEU A 46 6.16 4.18 13.32
C LEU A 46 5.77 5.66 13.40
N VAL A 47 5.45 6.16 14.59
CA VAL A 47 5.25 7.60 14.83
C VAL A 47 6.55 8.38 14.62
N GLU A 48 7.70 7.85 15.06
CA GLU A 48 9.03 8.43 14.77
C GLU A 48 9.29 8.52 13.26
N CYS A 49 8.81 7.55 12.46
CA CYS A 49 8.91 7.58 11.01
C CYS A 49 7.91 8.55 10.32
N GLY A 50 7.11 9.28 11.11
CA GLY A 50 6.18 10.28 10.61
C GLY A 50 4.76 9.78 10.34
N TRP A 51 4.42 8.57 10.81
CA TRP A 51 3.06 8.05 10.68
C TRP A 51 2.15 8.52 11.81
N THR A 52 0.91 8.86 11.49
CA THR A 52 -0.09 9.21 12.51
C THR A 52 -0.69 7.95 13.13
N VAL A 53 -1.00 7.99 14.43
CA VAL A 53 -1.52 6.85 15.18
C VAL A 53 -2.80 6.27 14.57
N ASP A 54 -3.71 7.13 14.06
CA ASP A 54 -4.94 6.67 13.40
C ASP A 54 -4.63 5.88 12.11
N THR A 55 -3.68 6.38 11.31
CA THR A 55 -3.21 5.70 10.08
C THR A 55 -2.55 4.37 10.41
N ILE A 56 -1.70 4.34 11.43
CA ILE A 56 -1.04 3.09 11.84
C ILE A 56 -2.08 2.07 12.28
N LYS A 57 -3.04 2.44 13.13
CA LYS A 57 -4.08 1.51 13.59
C LYS A 57 -4.91 0.93 12.45
N ARG A 58 -5.25 1.75 11.44
CA ARG A 58 -6.02 1.29 10.27
C ARG A 58 -5.21 0.38 9.37
N LEU A 59 -3.96 0.72 9.10
CA LEU A 59 -3.16 0.04 8.08
C LEU A 59 -2.26 -1.07 8.64
N ALA A 60 -2.02 -1.11 9.95
CA ALA A 60 -1.12 -2.06 10.60
C ALA A 60 -1.48 -3.53 10.33
N PRO A 61 -2.75 -3.98 10.37
CA PRO A 61 -3.06 -5.37 10.06
C PRO A 61 -2.65 -5.74 8.62
N GLU A 62 -3.06 -4.95 7.63
CA GLU A 62 -2.75 -5.20 6.23
C GLU A 62 -1.25 -5.06 5.91
N ALA A 63 -0.59 -4.02 6.45
CA ALA A 63 0.84 -3.80 6.25
C ALA A 63 1.70 -4.91 6.88
N ARG A 64 1.30 -5.47 8.04
CA ARG A 64 1.99 -6.62 8.63
C ARG A 64 1.85 -7.87 7.77
N GLU A 65 0.69 -8.11 7.17
CA GLU A 65 0.52 -9.22 6.24
C GLU A 65 1.38 -9.06 4.98
N ILE A 66 1.43 -7.84 4.42
CA ILE A 66 2.28 -7.53 3.26
C ILE A 66 3.76 -7.69 3.62
N ALA A 67 4.21 -7.16 4.75
CA ALA A 67 5.58 -7.28 5.23
C ALA A 67 5.96 -8.75 5.47
N ARG A 68 5.06 -9.54 6.07
CA ARG A 68 5.25 -10.99 6.27
C ARG A 68 5.39 -11.72 4.94
N ARG A 69 4.51 -11.45 3.96
CA ARG A 69 4.61 -12.06 2.61
C ARG A 69 5.94 -11.70 1.95
N LYS A 70 6.35 -10.42 1.98
CA LYS A 70 7.60 -9.95 1.39
C LYS A 70 8.85 -10.55 2.09
N ALA A 71 8.81 -10.72 3.41
CA ALA A 71 9.89 -11.37 4.15
C ALA A 71 10.08 -12.83 3.74
N VAL A 72 8.98 -13.60 3.64
CA VAL A 72 9.01 -15.01 3.22
C VAL A 72 9.52 -15.17 1.79
N THR A 73 9.11 -14.30 0.87
CA THR A 73 9.60 -14.33 -0.52
C THR A 73 11.10 -14.06 -0.63
N GLN A 74 11.67 -13.24 0.26
CA GLN A 74 13.10 -12.94 0.21
C GLN A 74 13.97 -14.07 0.77
N THR A 75 13.49 -14.82 1.77
CA THR A 75 14.21 -15.99 2.31
C THR A 75 14.23 -17.20 1.36
N ALA A 76 13.35 -17.25 0.36
CA ALA A 76 13.29 -18.34 -0.62
C ALA A 76 14.26 -18.14 -1.82
N ARG A 77 15.06 -17.07 -1.83
CA ARG A 77 16.04 -16.77 -2.89
C ARG A 77 17.46 -16.67 -2.34
N ASN A 78 17.82 -17.60 -1.46
CA ASN A 78 19.18 -17.92 -1.05
C ASN A 78 19.37 -19.44 -1.14
#